data_AF-K5CG07-F1
#
_entry.id   AF-K5CG07-F1
#
_cell.length_a   1.000
_cell.length_b   1.000
_cell.length_c   1.000
_cell.angle_alpha   90.00
_cell.angle_beta   90.00
_cell.angle_gamma   90.00
#
_symmetry.space_group_name_H-M   'P 1'
#
loop_
_entity.id
_entity.type
_entity.pdbx_description
1 polymer ?
#
loop_
_entity_poly.entity_id
_entity_poly.type
_entity_poly.pdbx_seq_one_letter_code
_entity_poly.pdbx_strand_id
1 'polypeptide(L)'
;MPAPPLASLGPCSSCSQSLARRFSVRVLERNQRKENDMGLDQYVLITTETINQEVDFKIPQNACEIHYWRKHPNLHGWMQDLYYDKNGTKEFNCTPVVLNADDLDRLEAAIKANELPDTCGFFFGTTVGDEKEDDLKFIEKARQAIADGYTVFYDSWW
;
A
#
# COMPACT_ATOMS: atom_id res chain seq x y z
N MET A 1 -31.45 3.04 -51.91
CA MET A 1 -31.56 2.34 -50.61
C MET A 1 -31.14 3.32 -49.53
N PRO A 2 -31.98 3.62 -48.52
CA PRO A 2 -31.60 4.58 -47.49
C PRO A 2 -30.72 3.92 -46.41
N ALA A 3 -29.70 4.66 -45.96
CA ALA A 3 -28.85 4.28 -44.83
C ALA A 3 -29.66 4.34 -43.50
N PRO A 4 -29.34 3.50 -42.50
CA PRO A 4 -30.01 3.54 -41.20
C PRO A 4 -29.51 4.73 -40.36
N PRO A 5 -30.33 5.24 -39.43
CA PRO A 5 -29.97 6.40 -38.62
C PRO A 5 -28.93 6.07 -37.55
N LEU A 6 -28.01 7.02 -37.30
CA LEU A 6 -27.05 6.97 -36.20
C LEU A 6 -27.78 6.91 -34.85
N ALA A 7 -27.56 5.83 -34.11
CA ALA A 7 -27.93 5.73 -32.71
C ALA A 7 -27.03 6.63 -31.86
N SER A 8 -27.63 7.61 -31.19
CA SER A 8 -27.05 8.42 -30.12
C SER A 8 -26.66 7.51 -28.94
N LEU A 9 -25.38 7.19 -28.79
CA LEU A 9 -24.85 6.57 -27.59
C LEU A 9 -24.77 7.63 -26.49
N GLY A 10 -25.66 7.51 -25.50
CA GLY A 10 -25.58 8.25 -24.24
C GLY A 10 -24.30 7.91 -23.46
N PRO A 11 -23.96 8.72 -22.44
CA PRO A 11 -22.70 8.59 -21.73
C PRO A 11 -22.56 7.21 -21.09
N CYS A 12 -21.48 6.53 -21.48
CA CYS A 12 -21.09 5.19 -21.08
C CYS A 12 -20.80 5.14 -19.58
N SER A 13 -21.83 4.86 -18.78
CA SER A 13 -21.77 4.65 -17.33
C SER A 13 -21.30 3.23 -16.98
N SER A 14 -20.18 2.76 -17.56
CA SER A 14 -19.63 1.43 -17.22
C SER A 14 -18.16 1.43 -16.81
N CYS A 15 -17.51 2.60 -16.74
CA CYS A 15 -16.08 2.70 -16.41
C CYS A 15 -15.75 2.63 -14.89
N SER A 16 -16.73 2.41 -14.00
CA SER A 16 -16.47 2.38 -12.54
C SER A 16 -16.98 1.13 -11.80
N GLN A 17 -17.52 0.13 -12.49
CA GLN A 17 -18.15 -1.03 -11.83
C GLN A 17 -17.35 -2.34 -11.89
N SER A 18 -16.21 -2.41 -12.60
CA SER A 18 -15.52 -3.68 -12.85
C SER A 18 -14.49 -4.10 -11.79
N LEU A 19 -14.03 -3.21 -10.90
CA LEU A 19 -12.90 -3.49 -10.00
C LEU A 19 -13.25 -3.75 -8.53
N ALA A 20 -14.45 -3.35 -8.08
CA ALA A 20 -14.95 -3.65 -6.74
C ALA A 20 -15.23 -5.16 -6.48
N ARG A 21 -15.03 -6.02 -7.48
CA ARG A 21 -15.23 -7.48 -7.37
C ARG A 21 -13.95 -8.30 -7.18
N ARG A 22 -12.75 -7.74 -7.37
CA ARG A 22 -11.48 -8.50 -7.28
C ARG A 22 -10.66 -8.23 -6.02
N PHE A 23 -10.77 -7.04 -5.45
CA PHE A 23 -10.21 -6.75 -4.13
C PHE A 23 -11.40 -6.37 -3.22
N SER A 24 -11.45 -6.95 -2.02
CA SER A 24 -12.43 -6.52 -1.00
C SER A 24 -11.97 -5.17 -0.47
N VAL A 25 -12.22 -4.13 -1.25
CA VAL A 25 -11.76 -2.77 -1.03
C VAL A 25 -12.55 -2.16 0.11
N ARG A 26 -11.99 -2.14 1.33
CA ARG A 26 -12.51 -1.30 2.42
C ARG A 26 -12.03 0.12 2.18
N VAL A 27 -12.98 1.03 1.94
CA VAL A 27 -12.73 2.48 2.05
C VAL A 27 -12.28 2.75 3.47
N LEU A 28 -11.12 3.40 3.63
CA LEU A 28 -10.62 3.78 4.94
C LEU A 28 -11.44 4.94 5.49
N GLU A 29 -12.60 4.64 6.06
CA GLU A 29 -13.09 5.46 7.15
C GLU A 29 -12.05 5.34 8.28
N ARG A 30 -11.39 6.45 8.63
CA ARG A 30 -10.56 6.57 9.86
C ARG A 30 -11.48 6.43 11.08
N ASN A 31 -12.02 5.24 11.27
CA ASN A 31 -12.67 4.83 12.49
C ASN A 31 -11.56 4.32 13.39
N GLN A 32 -11.26 5.13 14.40
CA GLN A 32 -10.60 4.75 15.64
C GLN A 32 -11.21 3.42 16.11
N ARG A 33 -10.63 2.29 15.66
CA ARG A 33 -10.98 0.98 16.21
C ARG A 33 -10.38 0.97 17.61
N LYS A 34 -11.25 1.29 18.56
CA LYS A 34 -11.13 1.14 20.02
C LYS A 34 -9.87 0.38 20.46
N GLU A 35 -8.95 1.17 21.00
CA GLU A 35 -8.10 0.91 22.18
C GLU A 35 -8.18 -0.51 22.75
N ASN A 36 -7.08 -1.27 22.60
CA ASN A 36 -6.40 -1.98 23.69
C ASN A 36 -5.13 -2.77 23.30
N ASP A 37 -4.52 -2.51 22.14
CA ASP A 37 -3.17 -3.04 21.87
C ASP A 37 -2.29 -1.94 21.28
N MET A 38 -1.58 -1.21 22.15
CA MET A 38 -0.52 -0.30 21.74
C MET A 38 0.50 -1.09 20.91
N GLY A 39 0.73 -0.68 19.67
CA GLY A 39 1.81 -1.26 18.87
C GLY A 39 1.79 -0.90 17.40
N LEU A 40 2.79 -1.38 16.68
CA LEU A 40 2.98 -1.16 15.25
C LEU A 40 1.91 -1.78 14.34
N ASP A 41 1.09 -0.92 13.74
CA ASP A 41 0.13 -1.23 12.68
C ASP A 41 0.67 -0.73 11.34
N GLN A 42 0.60 -1.58 10.31
CA GLN A 42 1.22 -1.31 9.01
C GLN A 42 0.25 -1.63 7.89
N TYR A 43 0.19 -0.77 6.90
CA TYR A 43 -0.79 -0.82 5.82
C TYR A 43 -0.10 -0.63 4.48
N VAL A 44 -0.56 -1.38 3.48
CA VAL A 44 -0.34 -1.04 2.07
C VAL A 44 -1.66 -0.66 1.45
N LEU A 45 -1.65 0.51 0.81
CA LEU A 45 -2.80 1.15 0.23
C LEU A 45 -2.61 1.36 -1.26
N ILE A 46 -3.73 1.45 -1.97
CA ILE A 46 -3.78 1.82 -3.38
C ILE A 46 -4.70 3.01 -3.61
N THR A 47 -4.43 3.78 -4.65
CA THR A 47 -5.29 4.87 -5.11
C THR A 47 -5.22 5.00 -6.63
N THR A 48 -6.30 5.52 -7.23
CA THR A 48 -6.31 5.97 -8.64
C THR A 48 -5.87 7.43 -8.78
N GLU A 49 -5.68 8.16 -7.68
CA GLU A 49 -5.20 9.54 -7.73
C GLU A 49 -3.71 9.57 -8.05
N THR A 50 -3.29 10.54 -8.87
CA THR A 50 -1.88 10.78 -9.14
C THR A 50 -1.21 11.44 -7.94
N ILE A 51 -0.22 10.76 -7.36
CA ILE A 51 0.62 11.29 -6.29
C ILE A 51 1.91 11.84 -6.93
N ASN A 52 2.14 13.15 -6.80
CA ASN A 52 3.27 13.84 -7.44
C ASN A 52 4.58 13.82 -6.62
N GLN A 53 4.59 13.18 -5.47
CA GLN A 53 5.72 13.11 -4.55
C GLN A 53 5.78 11.71 -3.92
N GLU A 54 6.97 11.16 -3.73
CA GLU A 54 7.07 9.78 -3.27
C GLU A 54 6.90 9.62 -1.75
N VAL A 55 7.00 10.72 -0.99
CA VAL A 55 6.88 10.74 0.48
C VAL A 55 6.08 11.94 0.95
N ASP A 56 5.66 11.95 2.21
CA ASP A 56 5.10 13.12 2.90
C ASP A 56 3.81 13.71 2.28
N PHE A 57 3.10 12.94 1.47
CA PHE A 57 1.85 13.35 0.86
C PHE A 57 0.67 13.12 1.81
N LYS A 58 -0.45 13.79 1.52
CA LYS A 58 -1.71 13.49 2.19
C LYS A 58 -2.31 12.24 1.55
N ILE A 59 -2.61 11.25 2.38
CA ILE A 59 -3.31 10.03 1.94
C ILE A 59 -4.64 10.42 1.27
N PRO A 60 -4.84 10.03 -0.01
CA PRO A 60 -6.07 10.32 -0.74
C PRO A 60 -7.32 9.75 -0.07
N GLN A 61 -8.48 10.40 -0.24
CA GLN A 61 -9.73 9.94 0.36
C GLN A 61 -10.24 8.64 -0.25
N ASN A 62 -9.92 8.39 -1.51
CA ASN A 62 -10.24 7.15 -2.22
C ASN A 62 -9.19 6.05 -1.98
N ALA A 63 -8.22 6.25 -1.07
CA ALA A 63 -7.22 5.25 -0.76
C ALA A 63 -7.86 4.01 -0.14
N CYS A 64 -7.37 2.85 -0.57
CA CYS A 64 -7.94 1.57 -0.21
C CYS A 64 -6.86 0.61 0.25
N GLU A 65 -7.05 -0.02 1.40
CA GLU A 65 -6.12 -1.03 1.94
C GLU A 65 -6.15 -2.30 1.09
N ILE A 66 -4.97 -2.82 0.74
CA ILE A 66 -4.80 -4.11 0.05
C ILE A 66 -4.01 -5.14 0.87
N HIS A 67 -3.30 -4.67 1.90
CA HIS A 67 -2.56 -5.54 2.81
C HIS A 67 -2.34 -4.86 4.17
N TYR A 68 -2.26 -5.65 5.23
CA TYR A 68 -2.10 -5.20 6.60
C TYR A 68 -1.20 -6.15 7.39
N TRP A 69 -0.26 -5.61 8.15
CA TRP A 69 0.53 -6.35 9.13
C TRP A 69 0.35 -5.76 10.52
N ARG A 70 0.41 -6.66 11.52
CA ARG A 70 0.50 -6.31 12.93
C ARG A 70 1.87 -6.69 13.45
N LYS A 71 2.64 -5.72 13.97
CA LYS A 71 3.92 -5.94 14.67
C LYS A 71 4.98 -6.69 13.83
N HIS A 72 5.22 -6.25 12.59
CA HIS A 72 6.33 -6.67 11.73
C HIS A 72 7.46 -5.63 11.72
N PRO A 73 8.28 -5.52 12.79
CA PRO A 73 9.27 -4.46 12.93
C PRO A 73 10.27 -4.39 11.78
N ASN A 74 10.76 -5.54 11.31
CA ASN A 74 11.85 -5.57 10.33
C ASN A 74 11.40 -5.06 8.96
N LEU A 75 10.14 -5.33 8.57
CA LEU A 75 9.53 -4.72 7.39
C LEU A 75 9.38 -3.21 7.58
N HIS A 76 8.96 -2.75 8.77
CA HIS A 76 8.83 -1.33 9.06
C HIS A 76 10.17 -0.60 8.99
N GLY A 77 11.25 -1.20 9.51
CA GLY A 77 12.60 -0.65 9.37
C GLY A 77 13.04 -0.54 7.91
N TRP A 78 12.76 -1.56 7.09
CA TRP A 78 13.05 -1.47 5.66
C TRP A 78 12.28 -0.34 4.96
N MET A 79 11.00 -0.16 5.31
CA MET A 79 10.18 0.94 4.77
C MET A 79 10.65 2.31 5.27
N GLN A 80 11.18 2.39 6.48
CA GLN A 80 11.80 3.59 7.04
C GLN A 80 13.06 3.98 6.27
N ASP A 81 13.94 3.02 5.98
CA ASP A 81 15.13 3.25 5.18
C ASP A 81 14.74 3.74 3.77
N LEU A 82 13.73 3.11 3.16
CA LEU A 82 13.18 3.55 1.88
C LEU A 82 12.64 4.99 1.94
N TYR A 83 11.95 5.36 3.01
CA TYR A 83 11.43 6.72 3.20
C TYR A 83 12.56 7.76 3.22
N TYR A 84 13.67 7.47 3.92
CA TYR A 84 14.84 8.35 3.95
C TYR A 84 15.59 8.38 2.62
N ASP A 85 15.72 7.25 1.93
CA ASP A 85 16.28 7.18 0.56
C ASP A 85 15.49 8.06 -0.43
N LYS A 86 14.18 8.19 -0.22
CA LYS A 86 13.27 9.04 -1.01
C LYS A 86 13.22 10.49 -0.50
N ASN A 87 14.23 10.93 0.25
CA ASN A 87 14.40 12.26 0.81
C ASN A 87 13.34 12.65 1.87
N GLY A 88 12.70 11.68 2.50
CA GLY A 88 11.89 11.93 3.69
C GLY A 88 12.74 12.50 4.83
N THR A 89 12.17 13.37 5.66
CA THR A 89 12.93 14.04 6.74
C THR A 89 12.24 13.99 8.10
N LYS A 90 11.06 13.38 8.19
CA LYS A 90 10.28 13.31 9.44
C LYS A 90 10.54 11.99 10.16
N GLU A 91 10.00 11.89 11.36
CA GLU A 91 9.85 10.61 12.03
C GLU A 91 8.92 9.72 11.20
N PHE A 92 9.30 8.45 11.01
CA PHE A 92 8.56 7.50 10.19
C PHE A 92 7.37 6.91 10.96
N ASN A 93 6.36 7.75 11.22
CA ASN A 93 5.11 7.40 11.87
C ASN A 93 4.00 8.28 11.28
N CYS A 94 2.93 7.66 10.77
CA CYS A 94 1.88 8.32 9.98
C CYS A 94 2.42 9.09 8.77
N THR A 95 3.52 8.63 8.19
CA THR A 95 4.21 9.24 7.04
C THR A 95 4.21 8.26 5.86
N PRO A 96 3.38 8.49 4.84
CA PRO A 96 3.25 7.54 3.75
C PRO A 96 4.43 7.62 2.77
N VAL A 97 4.75 6.47 2.16
CA VAL A 97 5.80 6.31 1.15
C VAL A 97 5.29 5.50 -0.05
N VAL A 98 5.47 6.02 -1.26
CA VAL A 98 5.11 5.34 -2.52
C VAL A 98 6.06 4.16 -2.76
N LEU A 99 5.48 3.03 -3.17
CA LEU A 99 6.19 1.83 -3.58
C LEU A 99 6.12 1.71 -5.10
N ASN A 100 7.26 1.88 -5.78
CA ASN A 100 7.36 1.64 -7.22
C ASN A 100 7.87 0.21 -7.52
N ALA A 101 7.97 -0.15 -8.80
CA ALA A 101 8.40 -1.48 -9.20
C ALA A 101 9.82 -1.84 -8.71
N ASP A 102 10.76 -0.90 -8.78
CA ASP A 102 12.14 -1.10 -8.35
C ASP A 102 12.23 -1.25 -6.82
N ASP A 103 11.40 -0.53 -6.07
CA ASP A 103 11.29 -0.67 -4.62
C ASP A 103 10.80 -2.07 -4.24
N LEU A 104 9.78 -2.58 -4.94
CA LEU A 104 9.26 -3.93 -4.75
C LEU A 104 10.28 -5.00 -5.13
N ASP A 105 11.08 -4.80 -6.17
CA ASP A 105 12.19 -5.69 -6.55
C ASP A 105 13.25 -5.76 -5.43
N ARG A 106 13.65 -4.61 -4.89
CA ARG A 106 14.63 -4.54 -3.78
C ARG A 106 14.10 -5.19 -2.51
N LEU A 107 12.82 -4.94 -2.18
CA LEU A 107 12.17 -5.54 -1.02
C LEU A 107 12.07 -7.06 -1.15
N GLU A 108 11.64 -7.55 -2.32
CA GLU A 108 11.55 -8.99 -2.57
C GLU A 108 12.91 -9.68 -2.44
N ALA A 109 13.97 -9.06 -2.94
CA ALA A 109 15.34 -9.56 -2.79
C ALA A 109 15.75 -9.64 -1.31
N ALA A 110 15.53 -8.57 -0.54
CA ALA A 110 15.84 -8.52 0.90
C ALA A 110 15.06 -9.59 1.69
N ILE A 111 13.76 -9.76 1.41
CA ILE A 111 12.92 -10.80 2.05
C ILE A 111 13.46 -12.21 1.71
N LYS A 112 13.78 -12.47 0.43
CA LYS A 112 14.29 -13.78 0.01
C LYS A 112 15.62 -14.11 0.66
N ALA A 113 16.51 -13.13 0.78
CA ALA A 113 17.82 -13.26 1.42
C ALA A 113 17.76 -13.26 2.96
N ASN A 114 16.60 -12.93 3.56
CA ASN A 114 16.44 -12.67 5.00
C ASN A 114 17.33 -11.52 5.49
N GLU A 115 17.43 -10.46 4.69
CA GLU A 115 18.26 -9.27 4.92
C GLU A 115 17.42 -8.04 5.31
N LEU A 116 16.18 -8.25 5.80
CA LEU A 116 15.44 -7.15 6.43
C LEU A 116 16.19 -6.68 7.69
N PRO A 117 16.26 -5.36 7.95
CA PRO A 117 16.99 -4.83 9.09
C PRO A 117 16.37 -5.31 10.40
N ASP A 118 17.22 -5.70 11.36
CA ASP A 118 16.77 -5.99 12.72
C ASP A 118 16.30 -4.68 13.37
N THR A 119 14.99 -4.57 13.55
CA THR A 119 14.36 -3.33 13.97
C THR A 119 13.66 -3.59 15.30
N CYS A 120 13.84 -2.68 16.27
CA CYS A 120 13.17 -2.78 17.55
C CYS A 120 12.62 -1.43 17.99
N GLY A 121 11.57 -1.48 18.80
CA GLY A 121 10.91 -0.32 19.36
C GLY A 121 10.01 -0.77 20.49
N PHE A 122 9.80 0.10 21.48
CA PHE A 122 8.99 -0.25 22.67
C PHE A 122 7.58 -0.74 22.30
N PHE A 123 7.05 -0.29 21.16
CA PHE A 123 5.73 -0.63 20.63
C PHE A 123 5.74 -1.65 19.48
N PHE A 124 6.90 -2.10 19.01
CA PHE A 124 6.98 -2.83 17.74
C PHE A 124 6.73 -4.33 17.89
N GLY A 125 6.85 -4.87 19.11
CA GLY A 125 6.82 -6.31 19.34
C GLY A 125 8.11 -6.98 18.85
N THR A 126 7.98 -8.21 18.36
CA THR A 126 9.12 -9.00 17.86
C THR A 126 8.66 -9.75 16.62
N THR A 127 9.46 -9.70 15.56
CA THR A 127 9.26 -10.52 14.36
C THR A 127 9.24 -12.00 14.75
N VAL A 128 8.15 -12.70 14.41
CA VAL A 128 7.93 -14.10 14.81
C VAL A 128 8.46 -15.08 13.76
N GLY A 129 8.81 -14.60 12.55
CA GLY A 129 9.49 -15.36 11.50
C GLY A 129 8.58 -15.99 10.44
N ASP A 130 7.26 -16.02 10.66
CA ASP A 130 6.27 -16.57 9.72
C ASP A 130 5.78 -15.56 8.66
N GLU A 131 6.33 -14.34 8.66
CA GLU A 131 5.85 -13.22 7.83
C GLU A 131 6.28 -13.34 6.36
N LYS A 132 7.34 -14.11 6.07
CA LYS A 132 7.97 -14.17 4.73
C LYS A 132 7.00 -14.56 3.61
N GLU A 133 6.14 -15.56 3.83
CA GLU A 133 5.18 -15.98 2.80
C GLU A 133 4.13 -14.90 2.56
N ASP A 134 3.71 -14.21 3.63
CA ASP A 134 2.74 -13.12 3.54
C ASP A 134 3.34 -11.88 2.84
N ASP A 135 4.61 -11.58 3.12
CA ASP A 135 5.35 -10.50 2.48
C ASP A 135 5.47 -10.74 0.96
N LEU A 136 5.79 -11.96 0.54
CA LEU A 136 5.85 -12.31 -0.89
C LEU A 136 4.47 -12.22 -1.57
N LYS A 137 3.39 -12.59 -0.88
CA LYS A 137 2.01 -12.42 -1.38
C LYS A 137 1.65 -10.95 -1.52
N PHE A 138 2.08 -10.10 -0.59
CA PHE A 138 1.89 -8.65 -0.70
C PHE A 138 2.60 -8.11 -1.96
N ILE A 139 3.85 -8.50 -2.20
CA ILE A 139 4.62 -8.02 -3.36
C ILE A 139 3.89 -8.35 -4.67
N GLU A 140 3.36 -9.58 -4.80
CA GLU A 140 2.57 -9.97 -5.97
C GLU A 140 1.32 -9.09 -6.15
N LYS A 141 0.56 -8.85 -5.06
CA LYS A 141 -0.61 -7.95 -5.10
C LYS A 141 -0.24 -6.52 -5.49
N ALA A 142 0.86 -5.99 -4.94
CA ALA A 142 1.33 -4.65 -5.22
C ALA A 142 1.75 -4.48 -6.68
N ARG A 143 2.50 -5.45 -7.23
CA ARG A 143 2.86 -5.46 -8.66
C ARG A 143 1.62 -5.50 -9.55
N GLN A 144 0.62 -6.33 -9.21
CA GLN A 144 -0.62 -6.38 -9.98
C GLN A 144 -1.37 -5.04 -9.91
N ALA A 145 -1.42 -4.38 -8.75
CA ALA A 145 -2.04 -3.07 -8.61
C ALA A 145 -1.33 -2.00 -9.46
N ILE A 146 0.01 -2.00 -9.48
CA ILE A 146 0.79 -1.10 -10.36
C ILE A 146 0.47 -1.39 -11.84
N ALA A 147 0.42 -2.66 -12.24
CA ALA A 147 0.08 -3.06 -13.61
C ALA A 147 -1.34 -2.64 -14.02
N ASP A 148 -2.26 -2.62 -13.06
CA ASP A 148 -3.64 -2.16 -13.24
C ASP A 148 -3.77 -0.62 -13.23
N GLY A 149 -2.65 0.12 -13.06
CA GLY A 149 -2.59 1.57 -13.11
C GLY A 149 -2.83 2.29 -11.78
N TYR A 150 -2.77 1.57 -10.66
CA TYR A 150 -2.87 2.16 -9.33
C TYR A 150 -1.52 2.67 -8.82
N THR A 151 -1.55 3.72 -8.01
CA THR A 151 -0.40 4.07 -7.16
C THR A 151 -0.48 3.26 -5.88
N VAL A 152 0.61 2.56 -5.54
CA VAL A 152 0.75 1.78 -4.30
C VAL A 152 1.61 2.55 -3.31
N PHE A 153 1.22 2.57 -2.04
CA PHE A 153 2.02 3.19 -0.99
C PHE A 153 1.84 2.50 0.36
N TYR A 154 2.86 2.62 1.21
CA TYR A 154 2.87 2.13 2.58
C TYR A 154 2.57 3.27 3.56
N ASP A 155 1.88 2.95 4.65
CA ASP A 155 1.72 3.82 5.82
C ASP A 155 1.74 2.97 7.10
N SER A 156 2.07 3.59 8.23
CA SER A 156 2.12 2.89 9.51
C SER A 156 1.76 3.80 10.67
N TRP A 157 1.26 3.22 11.76
CA TRP A 157 0.98 3.91 13.00
C TRP A 157 1.46 3.09 14.19
N TRP A 158 2.12 3.74 15.13
CA TRP A 158 2.55 3.18 16.42
C TRP A 158 2.58 4.23 17.52
#